data_AF-A0A2T5RIL9-F1
#
_entry.id   AF-A0A2T5RIL9-F1
#
_cell.length_a   1.000
_cell.length_b   1.000
_cell.length_c   1.000
_cell.angle_alpha   90.00
_cell.angle_beta   90.00
_cell.angle_gamma   90.00
#
_symmetry.space_group_name_H-M   'P 1'
#
loop_
_entity.id
_entity.type
_entity.pdbx_description
1 polymer ?
#
loop_
_entity_poly.entity_id
_entity_poly.type
_entity_poly.pdbx_seq_one_letter_code
_entity_poly.pdbx_strand_id
1 'polypeptide(L)' 'MEFISIVDIIGTIAFAMSGALRAIEKEMDYYGVAVFGITTAVAGGTIRDILINKDLPVSLANPIYLIISILSAFFTSIA' A
#
# COMPACT_ATOMS: atom_id res chain seq x y z
N MET A 1 11.30 -10.93 -14.93
CA MET A 1 10.01 -10.29 -14.63
C MET A 1 9.48 -10.69 -13.25
N GLU A 2 9.55 -11.97 -12.85
CA GLU A 2 9.23 -12.45 -11.48
C GLU A 2 9.86 -11.63 -10.34
N PHE A 3 11.18 -11.37 -10.42
CA PHE A 3 11.91 -10.66 -9.35
C PHE A 3 11.34 -9.27 -9.05
N ILE A 4 10.97 -8.50 -10.09
CA ILE A 4 10.43 -7.15 -9.91
C ILE A 4 9.08 -7.23 -9.18
N SER A 5 8.22 -8.18 -9.54
CA SER A 5 6.92 -8.38 -8.89
C SER A 5 7.06 -8.73 -7.41
N ILE A 6 8.03 -9.57 -7.05
CA ILE A 6 8.30 -9.92 -5.66
C ILE A 6 8.70 -8.68 -4.85
N VAL A 7 9.62 -7.87 -5.37
CA VAL A 7 10.06 -6.63 -4.71
C VAL A 7 8.90 -5.63 -4.57
N ASP A 8 8.04 -5.52 -5.60
CA ASP A 8 6.87 -4.63 -5.58
C ASP A 8 5.86 -5.05 -4.50
N ILE A 9 5.61 -6.35 -4.33
CA ILE A 9 4.76 -6.89 -3.26
C ILE A 9 5.38 -6.63 -1.88
N ILE A 10 6.68 -6.91 -1.70
CA ILE A 10 7.37 -6.67 -0.43
C ILE A 10 7.32 -5.18 -0.07
N GLY A 11 7.57 -4.30 -1.03
CA GLY A 11 7.45 -2.85 -0.84
C GLY A 11 6.04 -2.44 -0.45
N THR A 12 5.02 -2.99 -1.13
CA THR A 12 3.60 -2.73 -0.83
C THR A 12 3.26 -3.09 0.62
N ILE A 13 3.71 -4.26 1.10
CA ILE A 13 3.52 -4.70 2.48
C ILE A 13 4.23 -3.75 3.45
N ALA A 14 5.51 -3.47 3.22
CA ALA A 14 6.32 -2.64 4.11
C ALA A 14 5.73 -1.21 4.24
N PHE A 15 5.30 -0.61 3.14
CA PHE A 15 4.70 0.71 3.13
C PHE A 15 3.28 0.73 3.73
N ALA A 16 2.49 -0.32 3.52
CA ALA A 16 1.17 -0.43 4.16
C ALA A 16 1.30 -0.50 5.69
N MET A 17 2.24 -1.31 6.19
CA MET A 17 2.53 -1.39 7.63
C MET A 17 3.03 -0.06 8.18
N SER A 18 3.95 0.62 7.47
CA SER A 18 4.45 1.94 7.88
C SER A 18 3.34 3.00 7.95
N GLY A 19 2.46 3.04 6.95
CA GLY A 19 1.29 3.93 6.95
C GLY A 19 0.31 3.62 8.08
N ALA A 20 0.06 2.33 8.32
CA ALA A 20 -0.80 1.87 9.41
C ALA A 20 -0.23 2.24 10.80
N LEU A 21 1.06 1.99 11.04
CA LEU A 21 1.76 2.42 12.26
C LEU A 21 1.58 3.92 12.50
N ARG A 22 1.76 4.73 11.46
CA ARG A 22 1.60 6.19 11.60
C ARG A 22 0.16 6.61 11.89
N ALA A 23 -0.83 5.91 11.35
CA ALA A 23 -2.24 6.16 11.65
C ALA A 23 -2.58 5.77 13.10
N ILE A 24 -2.04 4.65 13.59
CA ILE A 24 -2.21 4.18 14.97
C ILE A 24 -1.58 5.19 15.96
N GLU A 25 -0.37 5.69 15.69
CA GLU A 25 0.29 6.74 16.48
C GLU A 25 -0.52 8.05 16.52
N LYS A 26 -1.43 8.24 15.57
CA LYS A 26 -2.33 9.39 15.48
C LYS A 26 -3.73 9.09 16.00
N GLU A 27 -3.91 7.96 16.69
CA GLU A 27 -5.17 7.53 17.31
C GLU A 27 -6.34 7.49 16.31
N MET A 28 -6.05 7.15 15.04
CA MET A 28 -7.06 6.98 14.01
C MET A 28 -7.84 5.67 14.23
N ASP A 29 -9.08 5.62 13.77
CA ASP A 29 -9.89 4.40 13.77
C ASP A 29 -9.41 3.39 12.72
N TYR A 30 -9.97 2.18 12.73
CA TYR A 30 -9.61 1.12 11.77
C TYR A 30 -9.80 1.55 10.31
N TYR A 31 -10.79 2.39 10.04
CA TYR A 31 -10.99 2.96 8.71
C TYR A 31 -9.82 3.87 8.32
N GLY A 32 -9.43 4.78 9.22
CA GLY A 32 -8.25 5.63 9.06
C GLY A 32 -6.97 4.82 8.85
N VAL A 33 -6.74 3.78 9.64
CA VAL A 33 -5.59 2.87 9.49
C VAL A 33 -5.57 2.21 8.11
N ALA A 34 -6.70 1.70 7.64
CA ALA A 34 -6.80 1.09 6.32
C ALA A 34 -6.52 2.12 5.20
N VAL A 35 -7.15 3.30 5.26
CA VAL A 35 -6.97 4.35 4.24
C VAL A 35 -5.52 4.85 4.21
N PHE A 36 -4.90 5.10 5.36
CA PHE A 36 -3.51 5.56 5.42
C PHE A 36 -2.52 4.48 4.97
N GLY A 37 -2.77 3.22 5.34
CA GLY A 37 -1.97 2.08 4.89
C GLY A 37 -2.05 1.88 3.37
N ILE A 38 -3.26 1.87 2.79
CA ILE A 38 -3.45 1.78 1.33
C ILE A 38 -2.75 2.93 0.62
N THR A 39 -3.03 4.17 1.05
CA THR A 39 -2.50 5.37 0.37
C THR A 39 -0.97 5.35 0.36
N THR A 40 -0.35 5.05 1.49
CA THR A 40 1.13 4.98 1.60
C THR A 40 1.70 3.88 0.71
N ALA A 41 1.06 2.72 0.66
CA ALA A 41 1.51 1.59 -0.14
C ALA A 41 1.41 1.81 -1.66
N VAL A 42 0.31 2.41 -2.13
CA VAL A 42 0.08 2.60 -3.57
C VAL A 42 0.64 3.89 -4.13
N ALA A 43 0.87 4.92 -3.30
CA ALA A 43 1.28 6.24 -3.77
C ALA A 43 2.59 6.19 -4.60
N GLY A 44 3.60 5.47 -4.12
CA GLY A 44 4.89 5.37 -4.82
C GLY A 44 4.78 4.72 -6.20
N GLY A 45 4.12 3.56 -6.29
CA GLY A 45 3.89 2.88 -7.57
C GLY A 45 3.02 3.70 -8.52
N THR A 46 2.01 4.40 -7.98
CA THR A 46 1.14 5.29 -8.75
C THR A 46 1.93 6.46 -9.35
N ILE A 47 2.74 7.14 -8.55
CA ILE A 47 3.58 8.25 -8.99
C ILE A 47 4.61 7.76 -10.03
N ARG A 48 5.27 6.63 -9.77
CA ARG A 48 6.21 6.00 -10.71
C ARG A 48 5.55 5.79 -12.08
N ASP A 49 4.36 5.20 -12.08
CA ASP A 49 3.64 4.86 -13.30
C ASP A 49 3.18 6.11 -14.07
N ILE A 50 2.77 7.17 -13.37
CA ILE A 50 2.47 8.47 -13.98
C ILE A 50 3.72 9.08 -14.63
N LEU A 51 4.87 9.06 -13.95
CA LEU A 51 6.12 9.66 -14.45
C LEU A 51 6.64 9.00 -15.74
N ILE A 52 6.33 7.71 -15.94
CA ILE A 52 6.68 6.98 -17.16
C ILE A 52 5.58 7.02 -18.23
N ASN A 53 4.57 7.88 -18.07
CA ASN A 53 3.40 8.02 -18.95
C ASN A 53 2.63 6.70 -19.14
N LYS A 54 2.44 5.93 -18.06
CA LYS A 54 1.54 4.76 -18.07
C LYS A 54 0.10 5.24 -17.86
N ASP A 55 -0.78 4.97 -18.83
CA ASP A 55 -2.18 5.44 -18.81
C ASP A 55 -2.97 4.99 -17.56
N LEU A 56 -2.79 3.73 -17.13
CA LEU A 56 -3.41 3.18 -15.92
C LEU A 56 -2.33 2.60 -15.00
N PRO A 57 -2.11 3.22 -13.81
CA PRO A 57 -1.19 2.70 -12.81
C PRO A 57 -1.50 1.26 -12.39
N VAL A 58 -0.47 0.44 -12.23
CA VAL A 58 -0.57 -0.99 -11.87
C VAL A 58 -1.29 -1.16 -10.52
N SER A 59 -1.00 -0.27 -9.57
CA SER A 59 -1.64 -0.20 -8.26
C SER A 59 -3.17 -0.05 -8.32
N LEU A 60 -3.69 0.61 -9.36
CA LEU A 60 -5.11 0.82 -9.59
C LEU A 60 -5.72 -0.25 -10.52
N ALA A 61 -4.92 -0.77 -11.46
CA ALA A 61 -5.35 -1.79 -12.40
C ALA A 61 -5.53 -3.17 -11.74
N ASN A 62 -4.72 -3.47 -10.72
CA ASN A 62 -4.71 -4.78 -10.08
C ASN A 62 -5.18 -4.69 -8.61
N PRO A 63 -6.35 -5.28 -8.27
CA PRO A 63 -6.90 -5.23 -6.92
C PRO A 63 -6.04 -5.94 -5.87
N ILE A 64 -5.07 -6.77 -6.28
CA ILE A 64 -4.18 -7.46 -5.34
C ILE A 64 -3.40 -6.47 -4.46
N TYR A 65 -3.00 -5.31 -5.00
CA TYR A 65 -2.29 -4.29 -4.23
C TYR A 65 -3.17 -3.72 -3.13
N LEU A 66 -4.45 -3.44 -3.43
CA LEU A 66 -5.43 -2.99 -2.44
C LEU A 66 -5.65 -4.05 -1.35
N ILE A 67 -5.85 -5.30 -1.74
CA ILE A 67 -6.10 -6.41 -0.81
C ILE A 67 -4.89 -6.60 0.11
N ILE A 68 -3.67 -6.64 -0.43
CA ILE A 68 -2.45 -6.81 0.36
C ILE A 68 -2.27 -5.62 1.30
N SER A 69 -2.46 -4.38 0.84
CA SER A 69 -2.34 -3.21 1.71
C SER A 69 -3.34 -3.22 2.86
N ILE A 70 -4.60 -3.61 2.61
CA ILE A 70 -5.62 -3.74 3.65
C ILE A 70 -5.21 -4.82 4.66
N LEU A 71 -4.84 -6.02 4.19
CA LEU A 71 -4.45 -7.12 5.06
C LEU A 71 -3.22 -6.76 5.92
N SER A 72 -2.21 -6.14 5.32
CA SER A 72 -1.02 -5.68 6.04
C SER A 72 -1.36 -4.58 7.06
N ALA A 73 -2.20 -3.61 6.70
CA ALA A 73 -2.59 -2.54 7.62
C ALA A 73 -3.41 -3.08 8.82
N PHE A 74 -4.36 -3.98 8.57
CA PHE A 74 -5.12 -4.63 9.63
C PHE A 74 -4.24 -5.51 10.51
N PHE A 75 -3.31 -6.26 9.92
CA PHE A 75 -2.35 -7.05 10.68
C PHE A 75 -1.54 -6.16 11.62
N THR A 76 -1.04 -5.01 11.15
CA THR A 76 -0.34 -4.02 11.99
C THR A 76 -1.20 -3.41 13.09
N SER A 77 -2.52 -3.32 12.90
CA SER A 77 -3.42 -2.78 13.93
C SER A 77 -3.72 -3.74 15.08
N ILE A 78 -3.50 -5.04 14.87
CA ILE A 78 -3.83 -6.11 15.84
C ILE A 78 -2.57 -6.66 16.50
N ALA A 79 -1.42 -6.63 15.81
CA ALA A 79 -0.12 -7.09 16.29
C ALA A 79 0.54 -6.08 17.23
#